data_AF-A0A349TJ21-F1
#
_entry.id   AF-A0A349TJ21-F1
#
_cell.length_a   1.000
_cell.length_b   1.000
_cell.length_c   1.000
_cell.angle_alpha   90.00
_cell.angle_beta   90.00
_cell.angle_gamma   90.00
#
_symmetry.space_group_name_H-M   'P 1'
#
loop_
_entity.id
_entity.type
_entity.pdbx_description
1 polymer ?
#
loop_
_entity_poly.entity_id
_entity_poly.type
_entity_poly.pdbx_seq_one_letter_code
_entity_poly.pdbx_strand_id
1 'polypeptide(L)'
;MRDRYIIVDDIYSDPDGLVQAALESIKQAELPRGNYAGVMTTHPFLGEQHRALFQQLTMEPSINSSTNANGKIRFTLPEDPFKFHIHYDVDMSTKWAGVVYLSKEHPPGIEGTSFWKHKRTGLEIAPNTIEGFEQYGWKDFNDLRLFLEDEGLDESLWE
;
A
#
# COMPACT_ATOMS: atom_id res chain seq x y z
N MET A 1 -0.58 -19.52 -7.65
CA MET A 1 -1.21 -18.60 -6.68
C MET A 1 -2.71 -18.64 -7.00
N ARG A 2 -3.58 -19.00 -6.05
CA ARG A 2 -5.00 -19.25 -6.36
C ARG A 2 -5.80 -17.95 -6.52
N ASP A 3 -5.46 -16.91 -5.75
CA ASP A 3 -6.04 -15.56 -5.84
C ASP A 3 -4.92 -14.50 -5.74
N ARG A 4 -4.96 -13.46 -6.59
CA ARG A 4 -3.97 -12.36 -6.62
C ARG A 4 -4.32 -11.19 -5.68
N TYR A 5 -5.58 -11.10 -5.28
CA TYR A 5 -6.10 -10.09 -4.38
C TYR A 5 -7.27 -10.68 -3.59
N ILE A 6 -7.50 -10.15 -2.40
CA ILE A 6 -8.60 -10.54 -1.51
C ILE A 6 -9.34 -9.26 -1.15
N ILE A 7 -10.65 -9.24 -1.36
CA ILE A 7 -11.52 -8.11 -1.01
C ILE A 7 -12.45 -8.60 0.09
N VAL A 8 -12.49 -7.86 1.20
CA VAL A 8 -13.30 -8.17 2.37
C VAL A 8 -13.99 -6.88 2.80
N ASP A 9 -15.31 -6.93 2.85
CA ASP A 9 -16.14 -5.86 3.39
C ASP A 9 -16.36 -6.05 4.90
N ASP A 10 -16.74 -4.98 5.59
CA ASP A 10 -17.17 -5.00 6.99
C ASP A 10 -16.15 -5.62 7.97
N ILE A 11 -14.84 -5.37 7.75
CA ILE A 11 -13.75 -5.85 8.61
C ILE A 11 -13.92 -5.43 10.09
N TYR A 12 -14.47 -4.24 10.32
CA TYR A 12 -14.59 -3.64 11.65
C TYR A 12 -16.04 -3.61 12.12
N SER A 13 -16.27 -4.03 13.37
CA SER A 13 -17.58 -3.91 14.02
C SER A 13 -17.89 -2.49 14.50
N ASP A 14 -16.87 -1.67 14.75
CA ASP A 14 -16.96 -0.25 15.11
C ASP A 14 -15.87 0.57 14.39
N PRO A 15 -16.03 0.81 13.08
CA PRO A 15 -15.07 1.61 12.31
C PRO A 15 -15.03 3.07 12.78
N ASP A 16 -16.15 3.59 13.30
CA ASP A 16 -16.29 4.98 13.74
C ASP A 16 -15.44 5.26 14.99
N GLY A 17 -15.54 4.39 15.99
CA GLY A 17 -14.72 4.47 17.20
C GLY A 17 -13.22 4.35 16.88
N LEU A 18 -12.85 3.48 15.93
CA LEU A 18 -11.46 3.34 15.47
C LEU A 18 -10.95 4.65 14.84
N VAL A 19 -11.72 5.24 13.92
CA VAL A 19 -11.34 6.51 13.26
C VAL A 19 -11.21 7.63 14.28
N GLN A 20 -12.12 7.73 15.25
CA GLN A 20 -12.04 8.73 16.31
C GLN A 20 -10.75 8.59 17.13
N ALA A 21 -10.44 7.38 17.61
CA ALA A 21 -9.21 7.12 18.36
C ALA A 21 -7.94 7.39 17.52
N ALA A 22 -7.98 7.07 16.23
CA ALA A 22 -6.88 7.33 15.31
C ALA A 22 -6.62 8.82 15.10
N LEU A 23 -7.67 9.63 14.93
CA LEU A 23 -7.58 11.09 14.79
C LEU A 23 -6.94 11.75 16.02
N GLU A 24 -7.21 11.26 17.23
CA GLU A 24 -6.59 11.78 18.45
C GLU A 24 -5.08 11.48 18.54
N SER A 25 -4.59 10.50 17.77
CA SER A 25 -3.20 10.04 17.78
C SER A 25 -2.31 10.64 16.68
N ILE A 26 -2.87 11.46 15.79
CA ILE A 26 -2.10 12.11 14.71
C ILE A 26 -1.31 13.31 15.26
N LYS A 27 -0.17 13.61 14.64
CA LYS A 27 0.54 14.86 14.90
C LYS A 27 0.29 15.83 13.76
N GLN A 28 -0.64 16.76 13.95
CA GLN A 28 -0.93 17.80 12.94
C GLN A 28 0.29 18.65 12.56
N ALA A 29 1.28 18.79 13.46
CA ALA A 29 2.54 19.49 13.18
C ALA A 29 3.43 18.74 12.17
N GLU A 30 3.17 17.45 11.93
CA GLU A 30 3.82 16.61 10.92
C GLU A 30 3.01 16.62 9.61
N LEU A 31 2.53 17.81 9.18
CA LEU A 31 1.92 18.04 7.86
C LEU A 31 2.68 17.28 6.75
N PRO A 32 2.01 16.82 5.67
CA PRO A 32 2.60 15.90 4.71
C PRO A 32 3.95 16.42 4.19
N ARG A 33 5.03 15.75 4.62
CA ARG A 33 6.42 16.02 4.23
C ARG A 33 7.05 14.68 3.91
N GLY A 34 6.74 14.13 2.74
CA GLY A 34 7.20 12.80 2.38
C GLY A 34 6.84 12.41 0.96
N ASN A 35 7.05 11.14 0.64
CA ASN A 35 6.75 10.60 -0.68
C ASN A 35 5.27 10.23 -0.84
N TYR A 36 4.53 10.15 0.27
CA TYR A 36 3.12 9.79 0.27
C TYR A 36 2.29 10.91 0.89
N ALA A 37 1.07 11.08 0.37
CA ALA A 37 0.10 12.03 0.85
C ALA A 37 -0.32 11.72 2.30
N GLY A 38 -0.75 12.75 3.02
CA GLY A 38 -1.41 12.60 4.32
C GLY A 38 -0.50 12.52 5.54
N VAL A 39 -1.18 12.46 6.68
CA VAL A 39 -0.58 12.32 8.01
C VAL A 39 -0.91 10.95 8.57
N MET A 40 0.03 10.37 9.31
CA MET A 40 -0.14 9.04 9.90
C MET A 40 -0.28 9.11 11.41
N THR A 41 -0.94 8.10 11.97
CA THR A 41 -0.97 7.90 13.42
C THR A 41 0.44 7.71 13.99
N THR A 42 0.66 8.17 15.20
CA THR A 42 1.97 8.07 15.87
C THR A 42 2.34 6.62 16.19
N HIS A 43 1.35 5.79 16.48
CA HIS A 43 1.49 4.35 16.74
C HIS A 43 0.56 3.53 15.83
N PRO A 44 0.85 2.23 15.61
CA PRO A 44 -0.04 1.35 14.87
C PRO A 44 -1.32 1.03 15.66
N PHE A 45 -2.39 0.80 14.93
CA PHE A 45 -3.69 0.25 15.34
C PHE A 45 -3.81 -1.20 14.87
N LEU A 46 -2.80 -2.01 15.18
CA LEU A 46 -2.73 -3.42 14.82
C LEU A 46 -2.54 -4.27 16.07
N GLY A 47 -3.63 -4.93 16.48
CA GLY A 47 -3.63 -5.89 17.59
C GLY A 47 -3.67 -7.35 17.13
N GLU A 48 -3.61 -8.29 18.07
CA GLU A 48 -3.60 -9.74 17.80
C GLU A 48 -4.80 -10.23 17.00
N GLN A 49 -6.00 -9.65 17.20
CA GLN A 49 -7.19 -10.00 16.43
C GLN A 49 -7.03 -9.70 14.93
N HIS A 50 -6.37 -8.58 14.59
CA HIS A 50 -6.07 -8.24 13.20
C HIS A 50 -5.07 -9.23 12.61
N ARG A 51 -4.03 -9.59 13.37
CA ARG A 51 -3.03 -10.58 12.92
C ARG A 51 -3.71 -11.92 12.62
N ALA A 52 -4.55 -12.40 13.54
CA ALA A 52 -5.28 -13.64 13.36
C ALA A 52 -6.19 -13.61 12.13
N LEU A 53 -6.94 -12.51 11.94
CA LEU A 53 -7.78 -12.30 10.76
C LEU A 53 -6.95 -12.34 9.47
N PHE A 54 -5.86 -11.57 9.39
CA PHE A 54 -5.04 -11.52 8.19
C PHE A 54 -4.31 -12.84 7.90
N GLN A 55 -3.85 -13.56 8.92
CA GLN A 55 -3.30 -14.92 8.75
C GLN A 55 -4.34 -15.87 8.15
N GLN A 56 -5.59 -15.81 8.61
CA GLN A 56 -6.67 -16.63 8.07
C GLN A 56 -7.01 -16.26 6.62
N LEU A 57 -7.15 -14.96 6.32
CA LEU A 57 -7.48 -14.48 4.98
C LEU A 57 -6.38 -14.82 3.97
N THR A 58 -5.13 -14.53 4.30
CA THR A 58 -3.98 -14.71 3.39
C THR A 58 -3.44 -16.14 3.37
N MET A 59 -3.86 -16.99 4.32
CA MET A 59 -3.26 -18.29 4.60
C MET A 59 -1.75 -18.23 4.88
N GLU A 60 -1.23 -17.06 5.26
CA GLU A 60 0.16 -16.91 5.64
C GLU A 60 0.34 -17.18 7.14
N PRO A 61 1.20 -18.13 7.53
CA PRO A 61 1.35 -18.51 8.93
C PRO A 61 1.98 -17.43 9.80
N SER A 62 2.66 -16.44 9.21
CA SER A 62 3.27 -15.31 9.91
C SER A 62 2.94 -14.00 9.24
N ILE A 63 2.24 -13.11 9.95
CA ILE A 63 2.09 -11.70 9.59
C ILE A 63 3.02 -10.89 10.49
N ASN A 64 4.26 -10.74 10.06
CA ASN A 64 5.21 -9.81 10.66
C ASN A 64 5.17 -8.49 9.88
N SER A 65 5.35 -7.38 10.56
CA SER A 65 5.36 -6.06 9.93
C SER A 65 6.63 -5.91 9.08
N SER A 66 6.50 -5.82 7.76
CA SER A 66 7.64 -5.50 6.86
C SER A 66 8.19 -4.09 7.10
N THR A 67 7.38 -3.19 7.67
CA THR A 67 7.76 -1.79 7.94
C THR A 67 7.17 -1.30 9.26
N ASN A 68 7.69 -0.18 9.76
CA ASN A 68 7.10 0.56 10.89
C ASN A 68 5.77 1.28 10.54
N ALA A 69 5.36 1.25 9.28
CA ALA A 69 4.10 1.81 8.80
C ALA A 69 2.94 0.82 8.90
N ASN A 70 3.21 -0.48 8.96
CA ASN A 70 2.19 -1.51 9.06
C ASN A 70 1.30 -1.30 10.29
N GLY A 71 -0.01 -1.31 10.09
CA GLY A 71 -1.00 -1.06 11.14
C GLY A 71 -1.26 0.41 11.46
N LYS A 72 -0.48 1.36 10.92
CA LYS A 72 -0.78 2.78 11.10
C LYS A 72 -1.90 3.22 10.16
N ILE A 73 -2.74 4.13 10.64
CA ILE A 73 -3.80 4.72 9.84
C ILE A 73 -3.27 6.02 9.23
N ARG A 74 -3.58 6.24 7.94
CA ARG A 74 -3.20 7.42 7.19
C ARG A 74 -4.45 8.21 6.83
N PHE A 75 -4.40 9.52 7.07
CA PHE A 75 -5.44 10.47 6.71
C PHE A 75 -4.93 11.37 5.60
N THR A 76 -5.61 11.37 4.47
CA THR A 76 -5.26 12.16 3.28
C THR A 76 -6.36 13.17 2.96
N LEU A 77 -5.96 14.35 2.53
CA LEU A 77 -6.82 15.39 1.95
C LEU A 77 -6.59 15.49 0.43
N PRO A 78 -7.56 15.99 -0.36
CA PRO A 78 -7.42 16.11 -1.82
C PRO A 78 -6.17 16.88 -2.28
N GLU A 79 -5.77 17.90 -1.52
CA GLU A 79 -4.63 18.77 -1.82
C GLU A 79 -3.29 18.27 -1.23
N ASP A 80 -3.25 17.11 -0.58
CA ASP A 80 -2.02 16.61 0.02
C ASP A 80 -0.99 16.25 -1.06
N PRO A 81 0.25 16.76 -0.97
CA PRO A 81 1.28 16.45 -1.93
C PRO A 81 1.80 15.02 -1.73
N PHE A 82 2.16 14.37 -2.84
CA PHE A 82 2.86 13.10 -2.85
C PHE A 82 3.93 13.08 -3.95
N LYS A 83 4.88 12.15 -3.84
CA LYS A 83 5.93 11.92 -4.85
C LYS A 83 5.85 10.56 -5.50
N PHE A 84 5.10 9.61 -4.94
CA PHE A 84 4.92 8.28 -5.52
C PHE A 84 3.47 8.09 -5.94
N HIS A 85 3.28 7.64 -7.18
CA HIS A 85 1.98 7.26 -7.72
C HIS A 85 1.92 5.75 -7.94
N ILE A 86 2.40 5.24 -9.08
CA ILE A 86 2.49 3.79 -9.35
C ILE A 86 3.77 3.26 -8.71
N HIS A 87 3.62 2.35 -7.75
CA HIS A 87 4.73 1.81 -6.96
C HIS A 87 4.44 0.39 -6.51
N TYR A 88 5.45 -0.27 -5.93
CA TYR A 88 5.28 -1.53 -5.20
C TYR A 88 5.42 -1.29 -3.70
N ASP A 89 4.82 -2.17 -2.91
CA ASP A 89 5.01 -2.21 -1.46
C ASP A 89 6.22 -3.06 -1.10
N VAL A 90 7.31 -2.36 -0.73
CA VAL A 90 8.56 -2.78 -0.04
C VAL A 90 9.09 -4.22 -0.20
N ASP A 91 10.35 -4.33 -0.64
CA ASP A 91 11.28 -5.47 -0.63
C ASP A 91 10.79 -6.86 -1.11
N MET A 92 11.74 -7.78 -1.33
CA MET A 92 11.45 -9.13 -1.84
C MET A 92 10.83 -10.08 -0.81
N SER A 93 10.76 -9.69 0.46
CA SER A 93 10.25 -10.52 1.55
C SER A 93 8.78 -10.25 1.87
N THR A 94 8.23 -9.13 1.41
CA THR A 94 6.80 -8.82 1.55
C THR A 94 5.97 -9.74 0.67
N LYS A 95 5.11 -10.54 1.31
CA LYS A 95 4.21 -11.49 0.62
C LYS A 95 2.85 -10.90 0.29
N TRP A 96 2.35 -10.05 1.18
CA TRP A 96 1.06 -9.39 1.06
C TRP A 96 1.19 -7.94 1.50
N ALA A 97 0.60 -7.06 0.71
CA ALA A 97 0.27 -5.71 1.11
C ALA A 97 -1.25 -5.55 1.05
N GLY A 98 -1.78 -4.66 1.87
CA GLY A 98 -3.21 -4.46 1.97
C GLY A 98 -3.52 -3.14 2.65
N VAL A 99 -4.68 -2.61 2.29
CA VAL A 99 -5.24 -1.37 2.84
C VAL A 99 -6.65 -1.65 3.31
N VAL A 100 -7.05 -1.01 4.40
CA VAL A 100 -8.44 -0.98 4.84
C VAL A 100 -8.95 0.44 4.67
N TYR A 101 -10.00 0.60 3.85
CA TYR A 101 -10.64 1.88 3.62
C TYR A 101 -11.61 2.19 4.77
N LEU A 102 -11.40 3.33 5.43
CA LEU A 102 -12.23 3.79 6.56
C LEU A 102 -13.06 5.05 6.24
N SER A 103 -13.04 5.49 4.98
CA SER A 103 -13.79 6.67 4.52
C SER A 103 -15.28 6.35 4.39
N LYS A 104 -16.15 7.11 5.07
CA LYS A 104 -17.62 6.89 5.08
C LYS A 104 -18.32 7.22 3.76
N GLU A 105 -17.80 8.21 3.05
CA GLU A 105 -18.38 8.74 1.81
C GLU A 105 -17.26 8.85 0.78
N HIS A 106 -16.87 7.70 0.22
CA HIS A 106 -15.82 7.69 -0.79
C HIS A 106 -16.19 8.63 -1.94
N PRO A 107 -15.37 9.65 -2.26
CA PRO A 107 -15.76 10.66 -3.23
C PRO A 107 -16.05 10.05 -4.61
N PRO A 108 -17.16 10.43 -5.27
CA PRO A 108 -17.47 9.91 -6.60
C PRO A 108 -16.35 10.18 -7.60
N GLY A 109 -15.98 9.16 -8.37
CA GLY A 109 -14.95 9.27 -9.40
C GLY A 109 -13.51 9.21 -8.89
N ILE A 110 -13.30 9.00 -7.59
CA ILE A 110 -11.99 8.66 -7.04
C ILE A 110 -11.86 7.14 -7.01
N GLU A 111 -10.79 6.59 -7.55
CA GLU A 111 -10.49 5.16 -7.43
C GLU A 111 -9.80 4.87 -6.10
N GLY A 112 -9.93 3.63 -5.62
CA GLY A 112 -9.19 3.14 -4.46
C GLY A 112 -7.82 2.62 -4.89
N THR A 113 -7.56 1.34 -4.62
CA THR A 113 -6.34 0.68 -5.06
C THR A 113 -6.51 0.22 -6.50
N SER A 114 -5.70 0.76 -7.40
CA SER A 114 -5.64 0.34 -8.80
C SER A 114 -4.37 -0.49 -9.03
N PHE A 115 -4.50 -1.55 -9.81
CA PHE A 115 -3.37 -2.39 -10.24
C PHE A 115 -3.06 -2.08 -11.69
N TRP A 116 -1.78 -1.93 -11.99
CA TRP A 116 -1.33 -1.38 -13.27
C TRP A 116 -0.47 -2.38 -14.03
N LYS A 117 -0.55 -2.28 -15.35
CA LYS A 117 0.38 -2.91 -16.29
C LYS A 117 1.18 -1.84 -17.00
N HIS A 118 2.50 -1.96 -16.98
CA HIS A 118 3.33 -1.09 -17.79
C HIS A 118 3.20 -1.46 -19.28
N LYS A 119 2.81 -0.53 -20.14
CA LYS A 119 2.50 -0.78 -21.56
C LYS A 119 3.69 -1.32 -22.34
N ARG A 120 4.89 -0.75 -22.10
CA ARG A 120 6.10 -1.10 -22.88
C ARG A 120 6.72 -2.42 -22.42
N THR A 121 6.81 -2.65 -21.11
CA THR A 121 7.49 -3.83 -20.57
C THR A 121 6.55 -4.98 -20.28
N GLY A 122 5.24 -4.73 -20.18
CA GLY A 122 4.25 -5.70 -19.71
C GLY A 122 4.35 -6.01 -18.22
N LEU A 123 5.11 -5.21 -17.45
CA LEU A 123 5.28 -5.42 -16.01
C LEU A 123 3.94 -5.25 -15.29
N GLU A 124 3.44 -6.33 -14.72
CA GLU A 124 2.27 -6.35 -13.82
C GLU A 124 2.63 -6.75 -12.39
N ILE A 125 3.75 -7.45 -12.21
CA ILE A 125 4.21 -7.99 -10.92
C ILE A 125 5.70 -7.70 -10.80
N ALA A 126 6.10 -7.07 -9.70
CA ALA A 126 7.51 -6.84 -9.41
C ALA A 126 8.28 -8.18 -9.42
N PRO A 127 9.38 -8.30 -10.18
CA PRO A 127 10.21 -9.48 -10.12
C PRO A 127 10.82 -9.64 -8.73
N ASN A 128 10.97 -10.89 -8.31
CA ASN A 128 11.57 -11.24 -7.03
C ASN A 128 12.62 -12.35 -7.17
N THR A 129 13.17 -12.52 -8.38
CA THR A 129 14.35 -13.36 -8.62
C THR A 129 15.28 -12.64 -9.59
N ILE A 130 16.56 -13.00 -9.61
CA ILE A 130 17.56 -12.43 -10.52
C ILE A 130 17.11 -12.62 -11.97
N GLU A 131 16.68 -13.83 -12.32
CA GLU A 131 16.20 -14.16 -13.67
C GLU A 131 14.95 -13.35 -14.05
N GLY A 132 14.10 -13.05 -13.07
CA GLY A 132 12.94 -12.19 -13.26
C GLY A 132 13.33 -10.74 -13.57
N PHE A 133 14.36 -10.20 -12.93
CA PHE A 133 14.88 -8.86 -13.24
C PHE A 133 15.53 -8.82 -14.63
N GLU A 134 16.30 -9.86 -14.98
CA GLU A 134 17.00 -9.94 -16.28
C GLU A 134 16.04 -9.86 -17.49
N GLN A 135 14.80 -10.35 -17.34
CA GLN A 135 13.77 -10.24 -18.40
C GLN A 135 13.45 -8.79 -18.79
N TYR A 136 13.68 -7.85 -17.89
CA TYR A 136 13.46 -6.42 -18.09
C TYR A 136 14.76 -5.65 -18.32
N GLY A 137 15.90 -6.34 -18.35
CA GLY A 137 17.23 -5.72 -18.39
C GLY A 137 17.66 -5.10 -17.06
N TRP A 138 17.04 -5.49 -15.96
CA TRP A 138 17.37 -5.05 -14.61
C TRP A 138 18.31 -6.04 -13.92
N LYS A 139 19.21 -5.53 -13.08
CA LYS A 139 20.14 -6.37 -12.30
C LYS A 139 19.52 -6.83 -10.99
N ASP A 140 18.77 -5.94 -10.37
CA ASP A 140 18.21 -6.14 -9.05
C ASP A 140 17.04 -5.18 -8.81
N PHE A 141 16.58 -5.20 -7.56
CA PHE A 141 15.49 -4.38 -7.09
C PHE A 141 15.74 -2.87 -7.14
N ASN A 142 17.00 -2.42 -7.09
CA ASN A 142 17.32 -1.01 -7.19
C ASN A 142 17.03 -0.46 -8.59
N ASP A 143 17.26 -1.26 -9.63
CA ASP A 143 16.91 -0.87 -11.00
C ASP A 143 15.39 -0.76 -11.18
N LEU A 144 14.61 -1.69 -10.63
CA LEU A 144 13.15 -1.59 -10.59
C LEU A 144 12.69 -0.32 -9.85
N ARG A 145 13.30 -0.02 -8.70
CA ARG A 145 12.98 1.17 -7.91
C ARG A 145 13.24 2.45 -8.73
N LEU A 146 14.40 2.56 -9.38
CA LEU A 146 14.73 3.71 -10.23
C LEU A 146 13.77 3.84 -11.42
N PHE A 147 13.40 2.71 -12.03
CA PHE A 147 12.41 2.68 -13.10
C PHE A 147 11.06 3.23 -12.65
N LEU A 148 10.55 2.83 -11.48
CA LEU A 148 9.27 3.33 -10.95
C LEU A 148 9.34 4.77 -10.43
N GLU A 149 10.49 5.21 -9.94
CA GLU A 149 10.72 6.60 -9.56
C GLU A 149 10.66 7.57 -10.75
N ASP A 150 10.87 7.05 -11.97
CA ASP A 150 10.80 7.80 -13.22
C ASP A 150 9.45 7.55 -13.93
N GLU A 151 9.24 6.35 -14.46
CA GLU A 151 8.09 6.00 -15.28
C GLU A 151 6.81 5.76 -14.46
N GLY A 152 6.91 5.52 -13.14
CA GLY A 152 5.74 5.33 -12.26
C GLY A 152 4.96 6.61 -11.94
N LEU A 153 5.44 7.76 -12.38
CA LEU A 153 4.77 9.06 -12.25
C LEU A 153 3.97 9.48 -13.49
N ASP A 154 4.19 8.80 -14.62
CA ASP A 154 3.51 9.08 -15.89
C ASP A 154 2.49 7.98 -16.18
N GLU A 155 1.25 8.16 -15.72
CA GLU A 155 0.13 7.23 -15.96
C GLU A 155 -0.08 6.89 -17.44
N SER A 156 0.35 7.74 -18.39
CA SER A 156 0.19 7.47 -19.82
C SER A 156 0.97 6.24 -20.28
N LEU A 157 1.98 5.82 -19.50
CA LEU A 157 2.78 4.61 -19.73
C LEU A 157 2.13 3.33 -19.19
N TRP A 158 0.98 3.44 -18.51
CA TRP A 158 0.32 2.35 -17.80
C TRP A 158 -1.13 2.16 -18.24
N GLU A 159 -1.66 0.95 -18.06
CA GLU A 159 -3.07 0.58 -18.26
C GLU A 159 -3.59 -0.35 -17.17
#